data_AF-A0A2P7MVD9-F1
#
_entry.id   AF-A0A2P7MVD9-F1
#
_cell.length_a   1.000
_cell.length_b   1.000
_cell.length_c   1.000
_cell.angle_alpha   90.00
_cell.angle_beta   90.00
_cell.angle_gamma   90.00
#
_symmetry.space_group_name_H-M   'P 1'
#
loop_
_entity.id
_entity.type
_entity.pdbx_description
1 polymer ?
#
loop_
_entity_poly.entity_id
_entity_poly.type
_entity_poly.pdbx_seq_one_letter_code
_entity_poly.pdbx_strand_id
1 'polypeptide(L)'
;MATLATAAIINDAVDNAVSSNATYIVVPNTNYQLLYGTVQPSGSNSVSFVMQANGSNYQLTANCNQGTINGQEPSNAEEAELLNAACQVAYGSV
;
A
#
# COMPACT_ATOMS: atom_id res chain seq x y z
N MET A 1 -13.91 2.38 15.60
CA MET A 1 -12.58 3.00 15.47
C MET A 1 -11.81 2.14 14.49
N ALA A 2 -11.67 2.56 13.23
CA ALA A 2 -10.78 1.87 12.30
C ALA A 2 -9.37 2.38 12.60
N THR A 3 -8.56 1.54 13.22
CA THR A 3 -7.13 1.81 13.42
C THR A 3 -6.43 1.44 12.13
N LEU A 4 -5.66 2.37 11.57
CA LEU A 4 -4.77 2.12 10.45
C LEU A 4 -3.98 0.83 10.67
N ALA A 5 -3.82 0.04 9.61
CA ALA A 5 -3.00 -1.15 9.62
C ALA A 5 -1.63 -0.82 10.20
N THR A 6 -1.25 -1.51 11.27
CA THR A 6 0.06 -1.31 11.86
C THR A 6 1.13 -1.88 10.92
N ALA A 7 2.34 -1.34 10.99
CA ALA A 7 3.50 -1.81 10.24
C ALA A 7 3.68 -3.35 10.31
N ALA A 8 3.44 -3.94 11.49
CA ALA A 8 3.53 -5.38 11.71
C ALA A 8 2.52 -6.17 10.87
N ILE A 9 1.27 -5.68 10.72
CA ILE A 9 0.23 -6.37 9.93
C ILE A 9 0.59 -6.33 8.44
N ILE A 10 1.09 -5.20 7.95
CA ILE A 10 1.52 -5.08 6.55
C ILE A 10 2.72 -5.97 6.27
N ASN A 11 3.72 -6.00 7.16
CA ASN A 11 4.90 -6.86 7.01
C ASN A 11 4.51 -8.35 7.01
N ASP A 12 3.64 -8.78 7.94
CA ASP A 12 3.13 -10.15 7.98
C ASP A 12 2.35 -10.51 6.71
N ALA A 13 1.56 -9.57 6.16
CA ALA A 13 0.87 -9.78 4.88
C ALA A 13 1.86 -9.97 3.72
N VAL A 14 2.96 -9.21 3.70
CA VAL A 14 4.03 -9.37 2.69
C VAL A 14 4.73 -10.72 2.86
N ASP A 15 5.12 -11.09 4.07
CA ASP A 15 5.77 -12.38 4.35
C ASP A 15 4.88 -13.57 3.96
N ASN A 16 3.59 -13.51 4.29
CA ASN A 16 2.61 -14.52 3.87
C ASN A 16 2.46 -14.58 2.34
N ALA A 17 2.47 -13.44 1.66
CA ALA A 17 2.39 -13.39 0.22
C ALA A 17 3.65 -13.98 -0.43
N VAL A 18 4.83 -13.70 0.10
CA VAL A 18 6.10 -14.30 -0.35
C VAL A 18 6.09 -15.81 -0.12
N SER A 19 5.69 -16.28 1.06
CA SER A 19 5.58 -17.71 1.40
C SER A 19 4.58 -18.44 0.51
N SER A 20 3.49 -17.77 0.12
CA SER A 20 2.45 -18.30 -0.77
C SER A 20 2.74 -18.08 -2.25
N ASN A 21 3.90 -17.50 -2.60
CA ASN A 21 4.30 -17.15 -3.96
C ASN A 21 3.29 -16.23 -4.69
N ALA A 22 2.61 -15.37 -3.93
CA ALA A 22 1.69 -14.34 -4.41
C ALA A 22 2.43 -13.02 -4.62
N THR A 23 2.07 -12.26 -5.65
CA THR A 23 2.70 -10.97 -6.01
C THR A 23 1.95 -9.75 -5.47
N TYR A 24 0.96 -9.97 -4.60
CA TYR A 24 0.14 -8.93 -4.00
C TYR A 24 -0.15 -9.26 -2.54
N ILE A 25 -0.45 -8.21 -1.76
CA ILE A 25 -1.04 -8.31 -0.43
C ILE A 25 -2.44 -7.72 -0.45
N VAL A 26 -3.34 -8.25 0.37
CA VAL A 26 -4.63 -7.58 0.61
C VAL A 26 -4.40 -6.50 1.66
N VAL A 27 -4.74 -5.26 1.32
CA VAL A 27 -4.62 -4.14 2.25
C VAL A 27 -5.65 -4.32 3.37
N PRO A 28 -5.25 -4.33 4.65
CA PRO A 28 -6.16 -4.58 5.76
C PRO A 28 -7.32 -3.60 5.79
N ASN A 29 -8.50 -4.07 6.23
CA ASN A 29 -9.73 -3.28 6.28
C ASN A 29 -10.24 -2.78 4.91
N THR A 30 -9.71 -3.31 3.80
CA THR A 30 -10.13 -2.92 2.45
C THR A 30 -10.31 -4.14 1.54
N ASN A 31 -10.84 -3.90 0.33
CA ASN A 31 -10.86 -4.86 -0.76
C ASN A 31 -9.74 -4.59 -1.78
N TYR A 32 -8.78 -3.73 -1.45
CA TYR A 32 -7.68 -3.39 -2.32
C TYR A 32 -6.55 -4.42 -2.20
N GLN A 33 -5.98 -4.76 -3.34
CA GLN A 33 -4.80 -5.60 -3.41
C GLN A 33 -3.62 -4.75 -3.84
N LEU A 34 -2.63 -4.59 -2.97
CA LEU A 34 -1.39 -3.89 -3.30
C LEU A 34 -0.44 -4.88 -3.94
N LEU A 35 -0.02 -4.64 -5.18
CA LEU A 35 1.00 -5.44 -5.85
C LEU A 35 2.37 -5.00 -5.31
N TYR A 36 2.75 -5.54 -4.16
CA TYR A 36 3.95 -5.13 -3.42
C TYR A 36 5.24 -5.25 -4.26
N GLY A 37 5.30 -6.18 -5.23
CA GLY A 37 6.44 -6.31 -6.15
C GLY A 37 6.57 -5.18 -7.18
N THR A 38 5.55 -4.32 -7.33
CA THR A 38 5.58 -3.13 -8.21
C THR A 38 5.84 -1.84 -7.44
N VAL A 39 5.98 -1.94 -6.11
CA VAL A 39 6.23 -0.80 -5.24
C VAL A 39 7.65 -0.30 -5.50
N GLN A 40 7.74 0.89 -6.08
CA GLN A 40 8.98 1.53 -6.44
C GLN A 40 9.05 2.95 -5.85
N PRO A 41 10.03 3.23 -4.98
CA PRO A 41 10.28 4.58 -4.49
C PRO A 41 10.56 5.54 -5.66
N SER A 42 9.89 6.69 -5.64
CA SER A 42 10.08 7.80 -6.57
C SER A 42 10.55 9.02 -5.79
N GLY A 43 11.86 9.25 -5.78
CA GLY A 43 12.49 10.25 -4.92
C GLY A 43 12.53 9.83 -3.46
N SER A 44 12.56 10.81 -2.55
CA SER A 44 12.80 10.58 -1.11
C SER A 44 11.53 10.29 -0.30
N ASN A 45 10.35 10.63 -0.83
CA ASN A 45 9.11 10.63 -0.06
C ASN A 45 7.89 10.11 -0.84
N SER A 46 8.03 9.88 -2.14
CA SER A 46 6.94 9.38 -2.97
C SER A 46 7.21 7.95 -3.40
N VAL A 47 6.17 7.18 -3.65
CA VAL A 47 6.24 5.79 -4.06
C VAL A 47 5.23 5.59 -5.18
N SER A 48 5.66 4.98 -6.28
CA SER A 48 4.74 4.49 -7.31
C SER A 48 4.47 3.02 -7.07
N PHE A 49 3.23 2.61 -7.20
CA PHE A 49 2.81 1.23 -6.99
C PHE A 49 1.58 0.93 -7.83
N VAL A 50 1.35 -0.35 -8.10
CA VAL A 50 0.12 -0.83 -8.70
C VAL A 50 -0.77 -1.42 -7.62
N MET A 51 -2.03 -1.00 -7.61
CA MET A 51 -3.07 -1.66 -6.83
C MET A 51 -4.06 -2.36 -7.77
N GLN A 52 -4.75 -3.37 -7.27
CA GLN A 52 -5.87 -4.00 -7.95
C GLN A 52 -7.15 -3.79 -7.14
N ALA A 53 -8.20 -3.34 -7.84
CA ALA A 53 -9.58 -3.25 -7.33
C ALA A 53 -10.53 -3.82 -8.37
N ASN A 54 -11.49 -4.63 -7.94
CA ASN A 54 -12.51 -5.21 -8.82
C ASN A 54 -11.90 -5.92 -10.06
N GLY A 55 -10.73 -6.55 -9.91
CA GLY A 55 -10.01 -7.23 -11.00
C GLY A 55 -9.30 -6.30 -12.00
N SER A 56 -9.33 -4.98 -11.79
CA SER A 56 -8.62 -4.00 -12.62
C SER A 56 -7.41 -3.44 -11.88
N ASN A 57 -6.31 -3.25 -12.63
CA ASN A 57 -5.06 -2.70 -12.09
C ASN A 57 -5.01 -1.18 -12.28
N TYR A 58 -4.60 -0.47 -11.24
CA TYR A 58 -4.45 0.98 -11.22
C TYR A 58 -3.04 1.34 -10.76
N GLN A 59 -2.31 2.08 -11.59
CA GLN A 59 -1.03 2.67 -11.21
C GLN A 59 -1.29 3.95 -10.41
N LEU A 60 -0.80 3.99 -9.18
CA LEU A 60 -0.93 5.12 -8.28
C LEU A 60 0.45 5.60 -7.83
N THR A 61 0.50 6.84 -7.33
CA THR A 61 1.67 7.40 -6.65
C THR A 61 1.25 7.93 -5.30
N ALA A 62 1.79 7.40 -4.20
CA ALA A 62 1.59 7.97 -2.88
C ALA A 62 2.75 8.89 -2.50
N ASN A 63 2.47 9.98 -1.82
CA ASN A 63 3.46 10.77 -1.10
C ASN A 63 3.33 10.45 0.40
N CYS A 64 4.29 9.70 0.92
CA CYS A 64 4.31 9.23 2.30
C CYS A 64 4.62 10.33 3.32
N ASN A 65 5.14 11.48 2.87
CA ASN A 65 5.37 12.63 3.73
C ASN A 65 4.12 13.52 3.81
N GLN A 66 3.47 13.75 2.68
CA GLN A 66 2.26 14.57 2.61
C GLN A 66 0.98 13.79 2.95
N GLY A 67 1.03 12.45 2.92
CA GLY A 67 -0.13 11.60 3.15
C GLY A 67 -1.13 11.61 1.99
N THR A 68 -0.68 11.78 0.74
CA THR A 68 -1.54 11.93 -0.43
C THR A 68 -1.38 10.80 -1.44
N ILE A 69 -2.45 10.43 -2.14
CA ILE A 69 -2.45 9.54 -3.31
C ILE A 69 -2.71 10.38 -4.56
N ASN A 70 -1.86 10.27 -5.57
CA ASN A 70 -1.87 11.05 -6.81
C ASN A 70 -1.97 12.57 -6.55
N GLY A 71 -1.37 13.05 -5.45
CA GLY A 71 -1.41 14.45 -5.05
C GLY A 71 -2.70 14.90 -4.36
N GLN A 72 -3.65 13.99 -4.08
CA GLN A 72 -4.88 14.27 -3.34
C GLN A 72 -4.89 13.53 -2.01
N GLU A 73 -5.49 14.13 -0.98
CA GLU A 73 -5.71 13.46 0.30
C GLU A 73 -6.69 12.29 0.11
N PRO A 74 -6.49 11.15 0.80
CA PRO A 74 -7.44 10.04 0.81
C PRO A 74 -8.87 10.52 1.10
N SER A 75 -9.80 10.17 0.21
CA SER A 75 -11.21 10.55 0.32
C SER A 75 -11.97 9.67 1.32
N ASN A 76 -11.42 8.50 1.65
CA ASN A 76 -12.03 7.52 2.55
C ASN A 76 -10.96 6.75 3.35
N ALA A 77 -11.42 5.94 4.31
CA ALA A 77 -10.53 5.18 5.17
C ALA A 77 -9.74 4.13 4.39
N GLU A 78 -10.34 3.54 3.36
CA GLU A 78 -9.72 2.49 2.55
C GLU A 78 -8.54 3.02 1.72
N GLU A 79 -8.64 4.22 1.17
CA GLU A 79 -7.53 4.91 0.52
C GLU A 79 -6.44 5.29 1.52
N ALA A 80 -6.80 5.65 2.76
CA ALA A 80 -5.83 5.91 3.81
C ALA A 80 -5.08 4.62 4.21
N GLU A 81 -5.76 3.49 4.31
CA GLU A 81 -5.13 2.18 4.52
C GLU A 81 -4.20 1.81 3.36
N LEU A 82 -4.62 2.05 2.11
CA LEU A 82 -3.80 1.79 0.92
C LEU A 82 -2.53 2.65 0.91
N LEU A 83 -2.65 3.94 1.23
CA LEU A 83 -1.53 4.86 1.37
C LEU A 83 -0.54 4.32 2.42
N ASN A 84 -1.03 3.97 3.61
CA ASN A 84 -0.18 3.44 4.68
C ASN A 84 0.49 2.13 4.28
N ALA A 85 -0.23 1.21 3.64
CA ALA A 85 0.33 -0.05 3.14
C ALA A 85 1.43 0.20 2.10
N ALA A 86 1.19 1.03 1.09
CA ALA A 86 2.19 1.33 0.05
C ALA A 86 3.45 2.00 0.62
N CYS A 87 3.27 2.94 1.54
CA CYS A 87 4.37 3.61 2.21
C CYS A 87 5.16 2.67 3.11
N GLN A 88 4.48 1.79 3.84
CA GLN A 88 5.11 0.77 4.66
C GLN A 88 5.84 -0.28 3.79
N VAL A 89 5.33 -0.68 2.62
CA VAL A 89 6.09 -1.60 1.77
C VAL A 89 7.33 -0.93 1.17
N ALA A 90 7.23 0.34 0.78
CA ALA A 90 8.33 1.07 0.15
C ALA A 90 9.42 1.51 1.13
N TYR A 91 9.00 1.94 2.32
CA TYR A 91 9.85 2.63 3.30
C TYR A 91 9.79 1.97 4.68
N GLY A 92 8.94 0.96 4.87
CA GLY A 92 8.78 0.27 6.14
C GLY A 92 10.08 -0.35 6.57
N SER A 93 10.66 0.37 7.53
CA SER A 93 11.79 0.08 8.37
C SER A 93 12.29 -1.36 8.37
N VAL A 94 13.56 -1.50 7.95
CA VAL A 94 14.58 -2.17 8.79
C VAL A 94 14.60 -1.63 10.21
#